data_AF-A0A2E0QAC7-F1
#
_entry.id   AF-A0A2E0QAC7-F1
#
_cell.length_a   1.000
_cell.length_b   1.000
_cell.length_c   1.000
_cell.angle_alpha   90.00
_cell.angle_beta   90.00
_cell.angle_gamma   90.00
#
_symmetry.space_group_name_H-M   'P 1'
#
loop_
_entity.id
_entity.type
_entity.pdbx_description
1 polymer ?
#
loop_
_entity_poly.entity_id
_entity_poly.type
_entity_poly.pdbx_seq_one_letter_code
_entity_poly.pdbx_strand_id
1 'polypeptide(L)'
;MYSDPYIPSDNEIRIQLKRLLNSAELKGSARMSGFISYVVKKTLKGEQDDIKGYSLGIDVFNKPTDFNPDTDASVRVEASRLRKALRLYYLSAGAKDPVLIEMPKGSYRVVFSYNKAAKETPIKPLPISHGVQTPHVLSVIKQHKIAFLAGCSFVLLICVAFFSLRLFIMDIW
;
A
#
# COMPACT_ATOMS: atom_id res chain seq x y z
N MET A 1 8.57 26.66 17.68
CA MET A 1 8.23 25.58 16.73
C MET A 1 8.68 24.27 17.36
N TYR A 2 7.75 23.56 18.00
CA TYR A 2 8.03 22.27 18.62
C TYR A 2 7.94 21.23 17.50
N SER A 3 9.09 20.80 16.96
CA SER A 3 9.13 19.65 16.07
C SER A 3 8.68 18.44 16.90
N ASP A 4 7.48 17.93 16.62
CA ASP A 4 6.96 16.74 17.26
C ASP A 4 8.00 15.62 17.08
N PRO A 5 8.67 15.16 18.16
CA PRO A 5 9.72 14.15 18.08
C PRO A 5 9.18 12.78 17.62
N TYR A 6 7.87 12.67 17.38
CA TYR A 6 7.20 11.48 16.89
C TYR A 6 7.02 11.46 15.36
N ILE A 7 7.31 12.55 14.65
CA ILE A 7 7.22 12.62 13.19
C ILE A 7 8.62 12.55 12.58
N PRO A 8 8.88 11.62 11.64
CA PRO A 8 10.14 11.57 10.91
C PRO A 8 10.48 12.89 10.21
N SER A 9 11.76 13.25 10.21
CA SER A 9 12.24 14.44 9.49
C SER A 9 12.11 14.27 7.97
N ASP A 10 12.03 15.39 7.24
CA ASP A 10 12.02 15.42 5.78
C ASP A 10 13.14 14.59 5.15
N ASN A 11 14.33 14.62 5.74
CA ASN A 11 15.48 13.87 5.25
C ASN A 11 15.29 12.36 5.43
N GLU A 12 14.79 11.91 6.59
CA GLU A 12 14.49 10.51 6.83
C GLU A 12 13.39 10.00 5.88
N ILE A 13 12.36 10.82 5.64
CA ILE A 13 11.28 10.51 4.69
C ILE A 13 11.84 10.36 3.27
N ARG A 14 12.72 11.26 2.83
CA ARG A 14 13.36 11.19 1.51
C ARG A 14 14.26 9.97 1.36
N ILE A 15 14.99 9.59 2.41
CA ILE A 15 15.79 8.37 2.43
C ILE A 15 14.88 7.14 2.31
N GLN A 16 13.77 7.11 3.06
CA GLN A 16 12.81 6.01 3.00
C GLN A 16 12.14 5.90 1.63
N LEU A 17 11.76 7.02 1.03
CA LEU A 17 11.23 7.04 -0.34
C LEU A 17 12.23 6.44 -1.33
N LYS A 18 13.53 6.76 -1.22
CA LYS A 18 14.56 6.15 -2.07
C LYS A 18 14.64 4.63 -1.89
N ARG A 19 14.48 4.11 -0.67
CA ARG A 19 14.44 2.65 -0.42
C ARG A 19 13.23 2.01 -1.11
N LEU A 20 12.04 2.59 -0.91
CA LEU A 20 10.80 2.15 -1.57
C LEU A 20 10.93 2.13 -3.09
N LEU A 21 11.45 3.19 -3.72
CA LEU A 21 11.58 3.27 -5.18
C LEU A 21 12.55 2.23 -5.77
N ASN A 22 13.46 1.70 -4.96
CA ASN A 22 14.38 0.63 -5.37
C ASN A 22 13.88 -0.78 -5.03
N SER A 23 12.71 -0.91 -4.40
CA SER A 23 12.16 -2.20 -4.00
C SER A 23 11.55 -2.95 -5.17
N ALA A 24 11.43 -4.28 -5.04
CA ALA A 24 10.86 -5.13 -6.08
C ALA A 24 9.40 -4.77 -6.40
N GLU A 25 8.64 -4.30 -5.41
CA GLU A 25 7.23 -3.95 -5.52
C GLU A 25 6.97 -2.68 -6.34
N LEU A 26 7.97 -1.79 -6.46
CA LEU A 26 7.82 -0.45 -7.05
C LEU A 26 8.77 -0.19 -8.23
N LYS A 27 9.99 -0.75 -8.22
CA LYS A 27 11.04 -0.48 -9.21
C LYS A 27 10.62 -0.81 -10.65
N GLY A 28 9.76 -1.82 -10.85
CA GLY A 28 9.28 -2.23 -12.18
C GLY A 28 8.17 -1.35 -12.76
N SER A 29 7.59 -0.44 -11.98
CA SER A 29 6.45 0.38 -12.40
C SER A 29 6.77 1.87 -12.29
N ALA A 30 7.10 2.48 -13.43
CA ALA A 30 7.30 3.93 -13.52
C ALA A 30 6.05 4.71 -13.06
N ARG A 31 4.86 4.17 -13.35
CA ARG A 31 3.58 4.75 -12.97
C ARG A 31 3.38 4.79 -11.45
N MET A 32 3.64 3.69 -10.74
CA MET A 32 3.53 3.63 -9.28
C MET A 32 4.64 4.42 -8.60
N SER A 33 5.87 4.33 -9.12
CA SER A 33 7.02 5.12 -8.66
C SER A 33 6.79 6.62 -8.78
N GLY A 34 6.21 7.07 -9.89
CA GLY A 34 5.79 8.46 -10.10
C GLY A 34 4.72 8.89 -9.11
N PHE A 35 3.69 8.05 -8.90
CA PHE A 35 2.61 8.34 -7.96
C PHE A 35 3.13 8.52 -6.52
N ILE A 36 3.85 7.55 -5.96
CA ILE A 36 4.34 7.69 -4.58
C ILE A 36 5.31 8.86 -4.43
N SER A 37 6.17 9.09 -5.44
CA SER A 37 7.09 10.22 -5.45
C SER A 37 6.37 11.56 -5.45
N TYR A 38 5.33 11.71 -6.27
CA TYR A 38 4.53 12.93 -6.35
C TYR A 38 3.85 13.23 -5.01
N VAL A 39 3.18 12.23 -4.44
CA VAL A 39 2.43 12.41 -3.19
C VAL A 39 3.35 12.74 -2.03
N VAL A 40 4.46 12.01 -1.86
CA VAL A 40 5.44 12.31 -0.80
C VAL A 40 6.02 13.72 -0.96
N LYS A 41 6.39 14.12 -2.19
CA LYS A 41 6.93 15.47 -2.44
C LYS A 41 5.92 16.57 -2.10
N LYS A 42 4.65 16.41 -2.45
CA LYS A 42 3.60 17.38 -2.09
C LYS A 42 3.36 17.43 -0.59
N THR A 43 3.28 16.28 0.09
CA THR A 43 3.13 16.26 1.55
C THR A 43 4.30 16.94 2.26
N LEU A 44 5.54 16.72 1.83
CA LEU A 44 6.71 17.40 2.40
C LEU A 44 6.72 18.92 2.16
N LYS A 45 6.00 19.41 1.15
CA LYS A 45 5.81 20.84 0.90
C LYS A 45 4.64 21.45 1.68
N GLY A 46 3.87 20.64 2.41
CA GLY A 46 2.62 21.09 3.04
C GLY A 46 1.44 21.21 2.07
N GLU A 47 1.59 20.75 0.82
CA GLU A 47 0.58 20.84 -0.25
C GLU A 47 -0.30 19.56 -0.31
N GLN A 48 -0.40 18.80 0.78
CA GLN A 48 -1.17 17.54 0.78
C GLN A 48 -2.66 17.73 0.51
N ASP A 49 -3.20 18.93 0.77
CA ASP A 49 -4.61 19.26 0.52
C ASP A 49 -4.96 19.32 -0.97
N ASP A 50 -3.97 19.55 -1.82
CA ASP A 50 -4.13 19.62 -3.27
C ASP A 50 -3.99 18.25 -3.96
N ILE A 51 -3.79 17.17 -3.19
CA ILE A 51 -3.68 15.82 -3.73
C ILE A 51 -5.08 15.24 -3.96
N LYS A 52 -5.68 15.65 -5.08
CA LYS A 52 -7.00 15.20 -5.54
C LYS A 52 -6.88 14.19 -6.67
N GLY A 53 -7.95 13.42 -6.89
CA GLY A 53 -8.00 12.44 -7.97
C GLY A 53 -7.78 13.07 -9.35
N TYR A 54 -8.38 14.24 -9.57
CA TYR A 54 -8.17 15.04 -10.78
C TYR A 54 -6.70 15.43 -10.98
N SER A 55 -6.07 16.06 -9.99
CA SER A 55 -4.67 16.51 -10.06
C SER A 55 -3.70 15.36 -10.33
N LEU A 56 -3.91 14.19 -9.70
CA LEU A 56 -3.12 12.99 -9.99
C LEU A 56 -3.34 12.47 -11.42
N GLY A 57 -4.58 12.52 -11.90
CA GLY A 57 -4.95 12.16 -13.27
C GLY A 57 -4.09 12.92 -14.27
N ILE A 58 -4.03 14.25 -14.14
CA ILE A 58 -3.26 15.11 -15.04
C ILE A 58 -1.76 14.98 -14.78
N ASP A 59 -1.31 15.30 -13.56
CA ASP A 59 0.12 15.53 -13.26
C ASP A 59 0.98 14.25 -13.26
N VAL A 60 0.38 13.10 -12.96
CA VAL A 60 1.11 11.82 -12.80
C VAL A 60 0.72 10.83 -13.89
N PHE A 61 -0.56 10.79 -14.22
CA PHE A 61 -1.13 9.77 -15.09
C PHE A 61 -1.35 10.22 -16.53
N ASN A 62 -0.96 11.46 -16.86
CA ASN A 62 -1.05 12.09 -18.18
C ASN A 62 -2.45 11.97 -18.77
N LYS A 63 -3.48 12.12 -17.95
CA LYS A 63 -4.86 12.18 -18.40
C LYS A 63 -5.13 13.53 -19.08
N PRO A 64 -6.06 13.57 -20.06
CA PRO A 64 -6.45 14.82 -20.70
C PRO A 64 -7.20 15.73 -19.70
N THR A 65 -7.26 17.02 -19.97
CA THR A 65 -7.82 18.02 -19.04
C THR A 65 -9.32 17.87 -18.80
N ASP A 66 -10.05 17.24 -19.72
CA ASP A 66 -11.47 16.86 -19.62
C ASP A 66 -11.70 15.56 -18.82
N PHE A 67 -10.64 14.97 -18.26
CA PHE A 67 -10.72 13.80 -17.40
C PHE A 67 -11.64 14.03 -16.20
N ASN A 68 -12.58 13.10 -16.00
CA ASN A 68 -13.45 13.08 -14.85
C ASN A 68 -13.10 11.91 -13.90
N PRO A 69 -12.63 12.18 -12.66
CA PRO A 69 -12.28 11.13 -11.72
C PRO A 69 -13.50 10.32 -11.22
N ASP A 70 -14.72 10.80 -11.37
CA ASP A 70 -15.92 10.06 -10.94
C ASP A 70 -16.21 8.89 -11.87
N THR A 71 -16.12 9.12 -13.18
CA THR A 71 -16.40 8.12 -14.23
C THR A 71 -15.19 7.26 -14.59
N ASP A 72 -13.96 7.78 -14.46
CA ASP A 72 -12.73 7.03 -14.73
C ASP A 72 -12.03 6.65 -13.41
N ALA A 73 -12.10 5.36 -13.06
CA ALA A 73 -11.54 4.82 -11.84
C ALA A 73 -10.02 4.58 -11.86
N SER A 74 -9.30 4.94 -12.94
CA SER A 74 -7.86 4.64 -13.10
C SER A 74 -7.01 5.10 -11.91
N VAL A 75 -7.24 6.31 -11.40
CA VAL A 75 -6.54 6.85 -10.22
C VAL A 75 -6.87 6.04 -8.96
N ARG A 76 -8.14 5.65 -8.76
CA ARG A 76 -8.58 4.82 -7.62
C ARG A 76 -7.96 3.42 -7.67
N VAL A 77 -7.85 2.84 -8.86
CA VAL A 77 -7.23 1.53 -9.09
C VAL A 77 -5.73 1.59 -8.78
N GLU A 78 -5.01 2.60 -9.28
CA GLU A 78 -3.59 2.78 -8.99
C GLU A 78 -3.33 3.05 -7.50
N ALA A 79 -4.19 3.81 -6.82
CA ALA A 79 -4.08 4.02 -5.38
C ALA A 79 -4.27 2.69 -4.61
N SER A 80 -5.17 1.83 -5.09
CA SER A 80 -5.37 0.51 -4.47
C SER A 80 -4.17 -0.40 -4.66
N ARG A 81 -3.55 -0.38 -5.85
CA ARG A 81 -2.31 -1.11 -6.15
C ARG A 81 -1.15 -0.60 -5.30
N LEU A 82 -0.99 0.71 -5.19
CA LEU A 82 0.05 1.34 -4.38
C LEU A 82 -0.08 0.97 -2.90
N ARG A 83 -1.28 1.02 -2.32
CA ARG A 83 -1.51 0.55 -0.94
C ARG A 83 -1.10 -0.90 -0.74
N LYS A 84 -1.42 -1.77 -1.69
CA LYS A 84 -1.02 -3.19 -1.64
C LYS A 84 0.51 -3.34 -1.70
N ALA A 85 1.17 -2.61 -2.59
CA ALA A 85 2.62 -2.63 -2.74
C ALA A 85 3.35 -2.13 -1.49
N LEU A 86 2.92 -1.00 -0.92
CA LEU A 86 3.46 -0.50 0.35
C LEU A 86 3.30 -1.53 1.46
N ARG A 87 2.13 -2.16 1.58
CA ARG A 87 1.91 -3.22 2.57
C ARG A 87 2.84 -4.41 2.35
N LEU A 88 3.01 -4.88 1.12
CA LEU A 88 3.91 -6.00 0.81
C LEU A 88 5.36 -5.66 1.14
N TYR A 89 5.82 -4.46 0.78
CA TYR A 89 7.16 -3.98 1.10
C TYR A 89 7.45 -3.99 2.60
N TYR A 90 6.56 -3.42 3.41
CA TYR A 90 6.74 -3.36 4.86
C TYR A 90 6.50 -4.69 5.58
N LEU A 91 5.94 -5.70 4.91
CA LEU A 91 5.89 -7.09 5.40
C LEU A 91 7.17 -7.88 5.07
N SER A 92 8.04 -7.38 4.19
CA SER A 92 9.22 -8.08 3.68
C SER A 92 10.49 -7.24 3.84
N ALA A 93 11.02 -6.70 2.74
CA ALA A 93 12.29 -5.98 2.67
C ALA A 93 12.35 -4.74 3.58
N GLY A 94 11.20 -4.08 3.77
CA GLY A 94 11.07 -2.87 4.58
C GLY A 94 10.72 -3.12 6.05
N ALA A 95 10.62 -4.37 6.52
CA ALA A 95 10.08 -4.68 7.86
C ALA A 95 10.83 -3.97 9.01
N LYS A 96 12.14 -3.73 8.83
CA LYS A 96 13.02 -3.05 9.80
C LYS A 96 13.41 -1.63 9.38
N ASP A 97 12.81 -1.08 8.33
CA ASP A 97 13.07 0.30 7.95
C ASP A 97 12.55 1.26 9.02
N PRO A 98 13.26 2.34 9.34
CA PRO A 98 12.94 3.22 10.46
C PRO A 98 11.68 4.06 10.24
N VAL A 99 11.28 4.31 8.99
CA VAL A 99 10.15 5.17 8.63
C VAL A 99 9.09 4.37 7.87
N LEU A 100 7.85 4.52 8.29
CA LEU A 100 6.68 4.01 7.60
C LEU A 100 6.06 5.14 6.76
N ILE A 101 5.81 4.83 5.48
CA ILE A 101 5.06 5.67 4.56
C ILE A 101 3.77 4.93 4.21
N GLU A 102 2.65 5.41 4.73
CA GLU A 102 1.36 4.77 4.56
C GLU A 102 0.40 5.65 3.76
N MET A 103 -0.43 5.02 2.92
CA MET A 103 -1.52 5.71 2.22
C MET A 103 -2.87 5.19 2.77
N PRO A 104 -3.58 5.97 3.59
CA PRO A 104 -4.87 5.55 4.15
C PRO A 104 -5.92 5.24 3.09
N LYS A 105 -6.91 4.43 3.45
CA LYS A 105 -8.08 4.17 2.59
C LYS A 105 -8.87 5.48 2.39
N GLY A 106 -9.46 5.66 1.21
CA GLY A 106 -10.26 6.84 0.88
C GLY A 106 -9.47 8.13 0.68
N SER A 107 -8.16 8.13 0.95
CA SER A 107 -7.28 9.28 0.76
C SER A 107 -6.16 8.96 -0.23
N TYR A 108 -5.73 9.97 -0.97
CA TYR A 108 -4.51 9.91 -1.81
C TYR A 108 -3.28 10.46 -1.09
N ARG A 109 -3.43 10.97 0.14
CA ARG A 109 -2.33 11.50 0.94
C ARG A 109 -1.54 10.36 1.58
N VAL A 110 -0.26 10.64 1.86
CA VAL A 110 0.55 9.77 2.70
C VAL A 110 0.66 10.32 4.12
N VAL A 111 0.81 9.41 5.08
CA VAL A 111 1.12 9.70 6.48
C VAL A 111 2.47 9.08 6.80
N PHE A 112 3.25 9.77 7.63
CA PHE A 112 4.58 9.37 8.04
C PHE A 112 4.60 9.04 9.53
N SER A 113 5.30 7.97 9.89
CA SER A 113 5.53 7.60 11.30
C SER A 113 6.84 6.82 11.45
N TYR A 114 7.38 6.78 12.66
CA TYR A 114 8.49 5.88 12.97
C TYR A 114 8.01 4.43 13.10
N ASN A 115 8.76 3.50 12.51
CA ASN A 115 8.53 2.07 12.67
C ASN A 115 8.99 1.61 14.05
N LYS A 116 8.04 1.24 14.92
CA LYS A 116 8.34 0.75 16.28
C LYS A 116 9.20 -0.52 16.27
N ALA A 117 8.99 -1.40 15.28
CA ALA A 117 9.75 -2.65 15.17
C ALA A 117 11.23 -2.43 14.81
N ALA A 118 11.56 -1.32 14.15
CA ALA A 118 12.95 -0.94 13.88
C ALA A 118 13.69 -0.42 15.14
N LYS A 119 12.94 -0.03 16.18
CA LYS A 119 13.50 0.53 17.44
C LYS A 119 13.82 -0.55 18.48
N GLU A 120 13.37 -1.80 18.29
CA GLU A 120 13.54 -2.89 19.26
C GLU A 120 14.69 -3.84 18.89
N THR A 121 15.95 -3.45 19.18
CA THR A 121 17.04 -4.27 19.78
C THR A 121 18.33 -3.43 19.91
N PRO A 122 19.15 -3.53 20.99
CA PRO A 122 19.37 -4.68 21.88
C PRO A 122 18.63 -4.68 23.24
N ILE A 123 18.44 -5.91 23.73
CA ILE A 123 17.78 -6.36 24.96
C ILE A 123 18.38 -5.72 26.22
N LYS A 124 17.56 -5.05 27.04
CA LYS A 124 17.84 -4.88 28.48
C LYS A 124 17.43 -6.20 29.15
N PRO A 125 18.30 -6.90 29.90
CA PRO A 125 17.86 -8.08 30.63
C PRO A 125 16.76 -7.66 31.60
N LEU A 126 15.57 -8.24 31.46
CA LEU A 126 14.49 -8.03 32.42
C LEU A 126 14.95 -8.59 33.76
N PRO A 127 14.87 -7.82 34.87
CA PRO A 127 15.01 -8.40 36.18
C PRO A 127 13.81 -9.34 36.40
N ILE A 128 14.10 -10.62 36.59
CA ILE A 128 13.13 -11.60 37.06
C ILE A 128 12.75 -11.18 38.48
N SER A 129 11.59 -10.55 38.65
CA SER A 129 10.93 -10.43 39.96
C SER A 129 9.71 -11.32 39.98
N HIS A 130 9.74 -12.25 40.91
CA HIS A 130 8.75 -13.28 41.16
C HIS A 130 7.40 -12.68 41.59
N GLY A 131 6.31 -13.21 41.04
CA GLY A 131 5.05 -13.43 41.76
C GLY A 131 4.04 -12.28 41.81
N VAL A 132 3.17 -12.18 40.81
CA VAL A 132 1.74 -11.86 41.03
C VAL A 132 0.91 -12.78 40.14
N GLN A 133 -0.03 -13.48 40.76
CA GLN A 133 -0.86 -14.52 40.18
C GLN A 133 -1.91 -13.94 39.22
N THR A 134 -2.23 -14.71 38.19
CA THR A 134 -3.40 -14.57 37.30
C THR A 134 -4.71 -14.71 38.11
N PRO A 135 -5.80 -14.01 37.73
CA PRO A 135 -6.67 -14.61 36.72
C PRO A 135 -7.27 -13.63 35.69
N HIS A 136 -7.58 -14.21 34.54
CA HIS A 136 -8.70 -13.82 33.66
C HIS A 136 -8.52 -12.60 32.72
N VAL A 137 -7.90 -12.85 31.57
CA VAL A 137 -8.42 -12.32 30.29
C VAL A 137 -8.51 -13.47 29.30
N LEU A 138 -9.73 -13.94 29.12
CA LEU A 138 -10.15 -14.90 28.12
C LEU A 138 -9.73 -14.40 26.72
N SER A 139 -8.88 -15.19 26.07
CA SER A 139 -8.95 -15.59 24.66
C SER A 139 -9.62 -14.63 23.66
N VAL A 140 -8.81 -13.96 22.83
CA VAL A 140 -9.22 -13.61 21.46
C VAL A 140 -8.12 -14.07 20.48
N ILE A 141 -7.90 -15.38 20.45
CA ILE A 141 -7.46 -16.05 19.23
C ILE A 141 -8.73 -16.29 18.43
N LYS A 142 -8.99 -15.48 17.40
CA LYS A 142 -9.97 -15.87 16.38
C LYS A 142 -9.23 -16.39 15.15
N GLN A 143 -8.98 -17.70 15.20
CA GLN A 143 -8.77 -18.51 14.02
C GLN A 143 -9.94 -18.27 13.06
N HIS A 144 -9.67 -17.63 11.93
CA HIS A 144 -10.51 -17.83 10.75
C HIS A 144 -9.87 -18.92 9.91
N LYS A 145 -10.07 -20.17 10.33
CA LYS A 145 -10.23 -21.28 9.40
C LYS A 145 -11.49 -20.96 8.59
N ILE A 146 -11.33 -20.34 7.43
CA ILE A 146 -12.33 -20.42 6.37
C ILE A 146 -11.79 -21.48 5.41
N ALA A 147 -12.18 -22.72 5.66
CA ALA A 147 -12.23 -23.70 4.61
C ALA A 147 -13.40 -23.29 3.71
N PHE A 148 -13.10 -22.69 2.56
CA PHE A 148 -13.98 -22.75 1.40
C PHE A 148 -13.28 -23.61 0.36
N LEU A 149 -13.59 -24.90 0.43
CA LEU A 149 -13.33 -25.86 -0.64
C LEU A 149 -14.08 -25.43 -1.91
N ALA A 150 -13.47 -25.74 -3.05
CA ALA A 150 -14.09 -25.95 -4.36
C ALA A 150 -14.68 -24.71 -5.07
N GLY A 151 -13.82 -23.90 -5.68
CA GLY A 151 -14.22 -22.90 -6.69
C GLY A 151 -13.29 -22.79 -7.90
N CYS A 152 -12.31 -23.68 -8.05
CA CYS A 152 -11.28 -23.58 -9.09
C CYS A 152 -11.63 -24.25 -10.44
N SER A 153 -12.80 -24.90 -10.60
CA SER A 153 -13.12 -25.62 -11.84
C SER A 153 -14.08 -24.86 -12.79
N PHE A 154 -14.91 -23.94 -12.29
CA PHE A 154 -16.01 -23.39 -13.11
C PHE A 154 -15.62 -22.22 -14.04
N VAL A 155 -14.55 -21.49 -13.72
CA VAL A 155 -14.13 -20.30 -14.50
C VAL A 155 -13.37 -20.67 -15.78
N LEU A 156 -12.71 -21.84 -15.81
CA LEU A 156 -11.94 -22.29 -16.97
C LEU A 156 -12.85 -22.85 -18.09
N LEU A 157 -13.97 -23.50 -17.75
CA LEU A 157 -14.93 -24.00 -18.74
C LEU A 157 -15.71 -22.89 -19.45
N ILE A 158 -16.07 -21.82 -18.73
CA ILE A 158 -16.75 -20.67 -19.35
C ILE A 158 -15.80 -19.92 -20.30
N CYS A 159 -14.50 -19.85 -20.00
CA CYS A 159 -13.51 -19.21 -20.87
C CYS A 159 -13.26 -20.00 -22.17
N VAL A 160 -13.21 -21.34 -22.12
CA VAL A 160 -13.02 -22.18 -23.32
C VAL A 160 -14.27 -22.15 -24.21
N ALA A 161 -15.47 -22.16 -23.64
CA ALA A 161 -16.71 -22.06 -24.41
C ALA A 161 -16.85 -20.70 -25.12
N PHE A 162 -16.49 -19.59 -24.46
CA PHE A 162 -16.48 -18.26 -25.08
C PHE A 162 -15.41 -18.10 -26.15
N PHE A 163 -14.25 -18.75 -25.98
CA PHE A 163 -13.17 -18.70 -26.97
C PHE A 163 -13.49 -19.53 -28.22
N SER A 164 -14.10 -20.71 -28.05
CA SER A 164 -14.54 -21.55 -29.18
C SER A 164 -15.72 -20.94 -29.95
N LEU A 165 -16.65 -20.27 -29.26
CA LEU A 165 -17.77 -19.58 -29.92
C LEU A 165 -17.32 -18.31 -30.68
N ARG A 166 -16.24 -17.66 -30.22
CA ARG A 166 -15.66 -16.49 -30.88
C ARG A 166 -14.82 -16.84 -32.11
N LEU A 167 -14.19 -18.03 -32.14
CA LEU A 167 -13.48 -18.51 -33.34
C LEU A 167 -14.45 -19.00 -34.42
N PHE A 168 -15.55 -19.68 -34.06
CA PHE A 168 -16.49 -20.20 -35.06
C PHE A 168 -17.34 -19.11 -35.77
N ILE A 169 -17.48 -17.92 -35.18
CA ILE A 169 -18.24 -16.79 -35.78
C ILE A 169 -17.38 -15.95 -36.74
N MET A 170 -16.05 -16.01 -36.66
CA MET A 170 -15.14 -15.25 -37.53
C MET A 170 -14.74 -15.98 -38.82
N ASP A 171 -15.11 -17.26 -38.98
CA ASP A 171 -14.84 -18.05 -40.19
C ASP A 171 -16.06 -18.17 -41.15
N ILE A 172 -17.17 -17.44 -40.89
CA ILE A 172 -18.43 -17.54 -41.66
C ILE A 172 -18.83 -16.23 -42.39
N TRP A 173 -17.93 -15.25 -42.52
CA TRP A 173 -18.12 -14.09 -43.41
C TRP A 173 -16.84 -13.68 -44.12
#